data_AF-A0A6N3DXN7-F1
#
_entry.id   AF-A0A6N3DXN7-F1
#
_cell.length_a   1.000
_cell.length_b   1.000
_cell.length_c   1.000
_cell.angle_alpha   90.00
_cell.angle_beta   90.00
_cell.angle_gamma   90.00
#
_symmetry.space_group_name_H-M   'P 1'
#
loop_
_entity.id
_entity.type
_entity.pdbx_description
1 polymer ?
#
loop_
_entity_poly.entity_id
_entity_poly.type
_entity_poly.pdbx_seq_one_letter_code
_entity_poly.pdbx_strand_id
1 'polypeptide(L)' 'MFYVKEPIHDAMEVTIEINDENVFCRCPVCGREILVDLEEVLGDGKGDLFGTAVLCEDCARELMEVRDGDEPEA' A
#
# COMPACT_ATOMS: atom_id res chain seq x y z
N MET A 1 -7.30 -12.07 13.25
CA MET A 1 -5.94 -11.80 13.78
C MET A 1 -4.96 -12.36 12.78
N PHE A 2 -4.29 -11.47 12.05
CA PHE A 2 -3.25 -11.80 11.08
C PHE A 2 -1.87 -11.53 11.71
N TYR A 3 -0.83 -12.22 11.28
CA TYR A 3 0.54 -12.00 11.74
C TYR A 3 1.53 -12.35 10.64
N VAL A 4 2.68 -11.67 10.64
CA VAL A 4 3.84 -12.03 9.82
C VAL A 4 4.67 -13.03 10.62
N LYS A 5 5.08 -14.10 9.95
CA LYS A 5 5.90 -15.17 10.52
C LYS A 5 7.08 -15.41 9.60
N GLU A 6 8.25 -14.90 9.97
CA GLU A 6 9.42 -14.92 9.10
C GLU A 6 10.66 -15.47 9.83
N PRO A 7 11.32 -16.51 9.29
CA PRO A 7 12.53 -17.06 9.88
C PRO A 7 13.74 -16.14 9.62
N ILE A 8 14.49 -15.78 10.68
CA ILE A 8 15.76 -15.05 10.53
C ILE A 8 16.91 -16.03 10.25
N HIS A 9 16.86 -17.23 10.85
CA HIS A 9 17.78 -18.35 10.60
C HIS A 9 17.13 -19.66 11.09
N ASP A 10 17.77 -20.82 10.90
CA ASP A 10 17.23 -22.16 11.25
C ASP A 10 16.72 -22.35 12.69
N ALA A 11 16.98 -21.41 13.59
CA ALA A 11 16.63 -21.50 15.02
C ALA A 11 15.97 -20.23 15.58
N MET A 12 15.66 -19.23 14.76
CA MET A 12 14.99 -18.01 15.22
C MET A 12 13.95 -17.53 14.21
N GLU A 13 12.80 -17.15 14.74
CA GLU A 13 11.64 -16.68 14.00
C GLU A 13 11.15 -15.36 14.59
N VAL A 14 10.76 -14.45 13.71
CA VAL A 14 10.05 -13.22 14.07
C VAL A 14 8.57 -13.44 13.81
N THR A 15 7.77 -13.24 14.86
CA THR A 15 6.31 -13.18 14.77
C THR A 15 5.87 -11.78 15.13
N ILE A 16 5.18 -11.10 14.21
CA ILE A 16 4.64 -9.75 14.41
C ILE A 16 3.15 -9.80 14.10
N GLU A 17 2.31 -9.50 15.10
CA GLU A 17 0.87 -9.34 14.89
C GLU A 17 0.60 -8.15 13.98
N ILE A 18 -0.31 -8.27 13.04
CA ILE A 18 -0.70 -7.19 12.13
C ILE A 18 -1.84 -6.40 12.75
N ASN A 19 -1.68 -5.07 12.83
CA ASN A 19 -2.68 -4.11 13.32
C ASN A 19 -2.68 -2.84 12.46
N ASP A 20 -3.59 -1.91 12.73
CA ASP A 20 -3.74 -0.65 12.00
C ASP A 20 -2.54 0.33 12.14
N GLU A 21 -1.61 0.06 13.06
CA GLU A 21 -0.45 0.91 13.32
C GLU A 21 0.85 0.39 12.67
N ASN A 22 0.85 -0.85 12.18
CA ASN A 22 2.08 -1.51 11.71
C ASN A 22 2.03 -2.02 10.26
N VAL A 23 1.03 -1.61 9.50
CA VAL A 23 0.91 -1.93 8.08
C VAL A 23 1.30 -0.72 7.25
N PHE A 24 2.35 -0.90 6.44
CA PHE A 24 2.88 0.14 5.59
C PHE A 24 2.99 -0.31 4.14
N CYS A 25 2.76 0.61 3.22
CA CYS A 25 3.10 0.48 1.81
C CYS A 25 4.16 1.51 1.43
N ARG A 26 4.86 1.27 0.32
CA ARG A 26 5.71 2.29 -0.31
C ARG A 26 5.03 2.81 -1.56
N CYS A 27 4.91 4.13 -1.66
CA CYS A 27 4.40 4.76 -2.87
C CYS A 27 5.30 4.37 -4.04
N PRO A 28 4.77 3.76 -5.12
CA PRO A 28 5.57 3.31 -6.25
C PRO A 28 6.18 4.46 -7.07
N VAL A 29 5.72 5.69 -6.89
CA VAL A 29 6.21 6.88 -7.61
C VAL A 29 7.41 7.50 -6.90
N CYS A 30 7.27 7.82 -5.61
CA CYS A 30 8.28 8.57 -4.85
C CYS A 30 9.02 7.74 -3.80
N GLY A 31 8.60 6.50 -3.54
CA GLY A 31 9.19 5.60 -2.55
C GLY A 31 8.86 5.93 -1.09
N ARG A 32 8.06 6.98 -0.82
CA ARG A 32 7.66 7.35 0.54
C ARG A 32 6.85 6.23 1.18
N GLU A 33 7.16 5.94 2.44
CA GLU A 33 6.39 5.03 3.27
C GLU A 33 5.08 5.69 3.73
N ILE A 34 4.00 4.94 3.64
CA ILE A 34 2.65 5.36 4.01
C ILE A 34 2.01 4.26 4.86
N LEU A 35 1.40 4.65 5.98
CA LEU A 35 0.55 3.77 6.77
C LEU A 35 -0.74 3.50 5.99
N VAL A 36 -1.20 2.26 5.96
CA VAL A 36 -2.40 1.86 5.20
C VAL A 36 -3.31 0.95 6.01
N ASP A 37 -4.61 1.04 5.75
CA ASP A 37 -5.61 0.12 6.28
C ASP A 37 -5.87 -1.02 5.28
N LEU A 38 -5.67 -2.27 5.69
CA LEU A 38 -5.84 -3.43 4.79
C LEU A 38 -7.31 -3.68 4.42
N GLU A 39 -8.27 -3.34 5.27
CA GLU A 39 -9.70 -3.45 4.95
C GLU A 39 -10.05 -2.43 3.86
N GLU A 40 -9.57 -1.19 3.97
CA GLU A 40 -9.78 -0.17 2.94
C GLU A 40 -9.14 -0.56 1.60
N VAL A 41 -7.92 -1.10 1.63
CA VAL A 41 -7.15 -1.42 0.42
C VAL A 41 -7.61 -2.71 -0.26
N LEU A 42 -8.00 -3.74 0.49
CA LEU A 42 -8.26 -5.09 -0.03
C LEU A 42 -9.69 -5.60 0.21
N GLY A 43 -10.51 -4.88 0.99
CA GLY A 43 -11.85 -5.32 1.39
C GLY A 43 -12.85 -5.43 0.24
N ASP A 44 -12.58 -4.78 -0.89
CA ASP A 44 -13.43 -4.82 -2.09
C ASP A 44 -13.21 -6.09 -2.96
N GLY A 45 -12.21 -6.90 -2.62
CA GLY A 45 -11.87 -8.14 -3.30
C GLY A 45 -11.19 -7.98 -4.67
N LYS A 46 -10.76 -6.78 -5.05
CA LYS A 46 -10.08 -6.50 -6.34
C LYS A 46 -8.56 -6.43 -6.24
N GLY A 47 -8.00 -6.54 -5.03
CA GLY A 47 -6.56 -6.49 -4.77
C GLY A 47 -6.01 -7.76 -4.10
N ASP A 48 -4.69 -7.84 -4.03
CA ASP A 48 -3.95 -8.82 -3.23
C ASP A 48 -2.78 -8.16 -2.45
N LEU A 49 -2.13 -8.91 -1.54
CA LEU A 49 -1.04 -8.42 -0.67
C LEU A 49 0.29 -8.16 -1.39
N PHE A 50 0.43 -8.49 -2.68
CA PHE A 50 1.69 -8.42 -3.42
C PHE A 50 1.66 -7.41 -4.59
N GLY A 51 0.58 -7.42 -5.37
CA GLY A 51 0.40 -6.61 -6.56
C GLY A 51 -0.37 -5.31 -6.34
N THR A 52 -1.05 -5.13 -5.20
CA THR A 52 -1.76 -3.89 -4.90
C THR A 52 -0.78 -2.81 -4.42
N ALA A 53 -0.83 -1.64 -5.04
CA ALA A 53 0.01 -0.51 -4.67
C ALA A 53 -0.85 0.72 -4.34
N VAL A 54 -0.49 1.41 -3.25
CA VAL A 54 -1.16 2.63 -2.79
C VAL A 54 -0.26 3.83 -3.08
N LEU A 55 -0.83 4.89 -3.68
CA LEU A 55 -0.13 6.16 -3.89
C LEU A 55 -0.19 7.01 -2.62
N CYS A 56 0.88 7.74 -2.33
CA CYS A 56 0.79 8.78 -1.30
C CYS A 56 -0.09 9.95 -1.77
N GLU A 57 -0.59 10.73 -0.84
CA GLU A 57 -1.50 11.86 -1.11
C GLU A 57 -0.93 12.85 -2.14
N ASP A 58 0.37 13.15 -2.05
CA ASP A 58 1.04 14.07 -2.99
C ASP A 58 1.02 13.51 -4.41
N CYS A 59 1.47 12.27 -4.61
CA CYS A 59 1.49 11.65 -5.95
C CYS A 59 0.08 11.38 -6.50
N ALA A 60 -0.89 11.08 -5.62
CA ALA A 60 -2.27 10.93 -6.01
C ALA A 60 -2.87 12.26 -6.48
N ARG A 61 -2.57 13.37 -5.79
CA ARG A 61 -3.01 14.72 -6.17
C ARG A 61 -2.46 15.13 -7.53
N GLU A 62 -1.15 14.99 -7.73
CA GLU A 62 -0.49 15.30 -9.01
C GLU A 62 -1.11 14.48 -10.16
N LEU A 63 -1.39 13.19 -9.92
CA LEU A 63 -2.03 12.34 -10.94
C LEU A 63 -3.45 12.80 -11.28
N MET A 64 -4.23 13.28 -10.30
CA MET A 64 -5.56 13.81 -10.55
C MET A 64 -5.50 15.15 -11.29
N GLU A 65 -4.57 16.04 -10.92
CA GLU A 65 -4.37 17.35 -11.56
C GLU A 65 -3.94 17.23 -13.03
N VAL A 66 -3.20 16.17 -13.39
CA VAL A 66 -2.88 15.87 -14.81
C VAL A 66 -4.12 15.47 -15.61
N ARG A 67 -5.12 14.82 -15.00
CA ARG A 67 -6.29 14.29 -15.73
C ARG A 67 -7.32 15.36 -16.08
N ASP A 68 -7.37 16.46 -15.32
CA ASP A 68 -8.20 17.63 -15.63
C ASP A 68 -7.60 18.52 -16.74
N GLY A 69 -6.38 18.23 -17.23
CA GLY A 69 -5.68 18.99 -18.27
C GLY A 69 -5.72 18.39 -19.69
N ASP A 70 -6.22 17.17 -19.84
CA ASP A 70 -6.31 16.43 -21.11
C ASP A 70 -7.79 16.15 -21.46
N GLU A 71 -8.60 17.20 -21.63
CA GLU A 71 -9.76 17.10 -22.53
C GLU A 71 -9.23 17.14 -23.97
N PRO A 72 -9.37 16.08 -24.79
CA PRO A 72 -9.20 16.25 -26.21
C PRO A 72 -10.36 17.12 -26.71
N GLU A 73 -10.07 18.36 -27.11
CA GLU A 73 -10.98 19.15 -27.93
C GLU A 73 -11.38 18.31 -29.15
N ALA A 74 -12.64 17.86 -29.17
CA ALA A 74 -13.27 17.16 -30.28
C ALA A 74 -14.61 17.84 -30.61
#